data_AF-A0A3C1NMC0-F1
#
_entry.id   AF-A0A3C1NMC0-F1
#
_cell.length_a   1.000
_cell.length_b   1.000
_cell.length_c   1.000
_cell.angle_alpha   90.00
_cell.angle_beta   90.00
_cell.angle_gamma   90.00
#
_symmetry.space_group_name_H-M   'P 1'
#
loop_
_entity.id
_entity.type
_entity.pdbx_description
1 polymer ?
#
loop_
_entity_poly.entity_id
_entity_poly.type
_entity_poly.pdbx_seq_one_letter_code
_entity_poly.pdbx_strand_id
1 'polypeptide(L)'
;NVGERTNVTGSAVFKRLIKAGDYNAALDVARQQVENGAQIIDINMDEAMLDSKAAMVRFLNLIASEPDIAKVPVMVDSSKWEVIEAGLRCLQGKGIVNSISMKEGEEKFIEQANICKDFGAAVIVMAFDEAGQADTRTRKVEICRRAYRILTEKVGYDPQDIIFDPNIFAIATGIEEHNNYALDFIEA
;
A
#
# COMPACT_ATOMS: atom_id res chain seq x y z
N ASN A 1 -4.57 -0.94 -13.28
CA ASN A 1 -5.54 -1.09 -12.16
C ASN A 1 -4.92 -1.97 -11.08
N VAL A 2 -5.40 -1.89 -9.83
CA VAL A 2 -4.89 -2.67 -8.69
C VAL A 2 -6.03 -3.52 -8.14
N GLY A 3 -5.78 -4.80 -7.87
CA GLY A 3 -6.75 -5.69 -7.23
C GLY A 3 -6.70 -5.55 -5.70
N GLU A 4 -7.84 -5.20 -5.08
CA GLU A 4 -7.98 -4.87 -3.64
C GLU A 4 -8.51 -6.03 -2.76
N ARG A 5 -8.92 -7.16 -3.35
CA ARG A 5 -9.69 -8.20 -2.63
C ARG A 5 -8.83 -9.12 -1.76
N THR A 6 -7.51 -9.05 -1.89
CA THR A 6 -6.48 -9.75 -1.09
C THR A 6 -6.12 -8.95 0.16
N ASN A 7 -7.14 -8.35 0.78
CA ASN A 7 -7.01 -7.46 1.94
C ASN A 7 -7.85 -7.99 3.10
N VAL A 8 -7.21 -8.33 4.22
CA VAL A 8 -7.89 -8.88 5.41
C VAL A 8 -8.85 -7.86 6.04
N THR A 9 -8.57 -6.57 5.94
CA THR A 9 -9.45 -5.51 6.46
C THR A 9 -10.61 -5.22 5.51
N GLY A 10 -10.36 -5.21 4.20
CA GLY A 10 -11.33 -4.83 3.17
C GLY A 10 -12.22 -5.97 2.62
N SER A 11 -11.81 -7.24 2.77
CA SER A 11 -12.50 -8.38 2.16
C SER A 11 -12.88 -9.44 3.20
N ALA A 12 -14.17 -9.52 3.53
CA ALA A 12 -14.70 -10.50 4.48
C ALA A 12 -14.39 -11.96 4.08
N VAL A 13 -14.38 -12.24 2.77
CA VAL A 13 -14.03 -13.57 2.24
C VAL A 13 -12.56 -13.87 2.51
N PHE A 14 -11.66 -12.97 2.12
CA PHE A 14 -10.22 -13.15 2.29
C PHE A 14 -9.84 -13.26 3.77
N LYS A 15 -10.40 -12.39 4.62
CA LYS A 15 -10.26 -12.45 6.09
C LYS A 15 -10.58 -13.82 6.64
N ARG A 16 -11.71 -14.41 6.24
CA ARG A 16 -12.14 -15.72 6.71
C ARG A 16 -11.16 -16.82 6.30
N LEU A 17 -10.67 -16.79 5.05
CA LEU A 17 -9.73 -17.78 4.52
C LEU A 17 -8.38 -17.73 5.25
N ILE A 18 -7.80 -16.54 5.41
CA ILE A 18 -6.54 -16.35 6.13
C ILE A 18 -6.66 -16.79 7.59
N LYS A 19 -7.74 -16.43 8.28
CA LYS A 19 -7.98 -16.86 9.68
C LYS A 19 -8.21 -18.36 9.82
N ALA A 20 -8.76 -19.01 8.79
CA ALA A 20 -8.93 -20.47 8.75
C ALA A 20 -7.65 -21.22 8.33
N GLY A 21 -6.61 -20.50 7.90
CA GLY A 21 -5.39 -21.09 7.34
C GLY A 21 -5.59 -21.72 5.96
N ASP A 22 -6.67 -21.39 5.26
CA ASP A 22 -6.98 -21.89 3.92
C ASP A 22 -6.31 -21.01 2.86
N TYR A 23 -4.99 -21.16 2.77
CA TYR A 23 -4.17 -20.37 1.84
C TYR A 23 -4.40 -20.75 0.37
N ASN A 24 -4.86 -21.98 0.08
CA ASN A 24 -5.16 -22.40 -1.28
C ASN A 24 -6.36 -21.61 -1.83
N ALA A 25 -7.46 -21.55 -1.06
CA ALA A 25 -8.60 -20.71 -1.44
C ALA A 25 -8.24 -19.21 -1.45
N ALA A 26 -7.30 -18.78 -0.60
CA ALA A 26 -6.82 -17.39 -0.61
C ALA A 26 -6.05 -17.06 -1.91
N LEU A 27 -5.25 -18.00 -2.43
CA LEU A 27 -4.60 -17.86 -3.74
C LEU A 27 -5.62 -17.76 -4.88
N ASP A 28 -6.75 -18.46 -4.79
CA ASP A 28 -7.82 -18.35 -5.78
C ASP A 28 -8.40 -16.93 -5.84
N VAL A 29 -8.49 -16.22 -4.71
CA VAL A 29 -8.90 -14.80 -4.68
C VAL A 29 -7.89 -13.95 -5.46
N ALA A 30 -6.59 -14.16 -5.27
CA ALA A 30 -5.55 -13.45 -6.01
C ALA A 30 -5.61 -13.77 -7.51
N ARG A 31 -5.68 -15.06 -7.87
CA ARG A 31 -5.75 -15.52 -9.27
C ARG A 31 -6.96 -14.94 -9.99
N GLN A 32 -8.13 -14.97 -9.36
CA GLN A 32 -9.36 -14.42 -9.94
C GLN A 32 -9.24 -12.92 -10.23
N GLN A 33 -8.51 -12.15 -9.41
CA GLN A 33 -8.28 -10.73 -9.70
C GLN A 33 -7.42 -10.54 -10.94
N VAL A 34 -6.35 -11.33 -11.09
CA VAL A 34 -5.47 -11.28 -12.27
C VAL A 34 -6.21 -11.71 -13.54
N GLU A 35 -7.00 -12.78 -13.47
CA GLU A 35 -7.84 -13.24 -14.58
C GLU A 35 -8.90 -12.20 -15.00
N ASN A 36 -9.42 -11.44 -14.04
CA ASN A 36 -10.34 -10.33 -14.29
C ASN A 36 -9.62 -9.01 -14.64
N GLY A 37 -8.32 -9.06 -14.95
CA GLY A 37 -7.57 -7.96 -15.53
C GLY A 37 -6.86 -7.05 -14.52
N ALA A 38 -6.70 -7.45 -13.25
CA ALA A 38 -5.83 -6.73 -12.33
C ALA A 38 -4.38 -6.80 -12.80
N GLN A 39 -3.74 -5.64 -12.95
CA GLN A 39 -2.35 -5.54 -13.38
C GLN A 39 -1.36 -5.51 -12.21
N ILE A 40 -1.85 -5.29 -10.99
CA ILE A 40 -1.12 -5.31 -9.72
C ILE A 40 -2.07 -5.94 -8.70
N ILE A 41 -1.54 -6.70 -7.73
CA ILE A 41 -2.33 -7.20 -6.59
C ILE A 41 -1.86 -6.55 -5.29
N ASP A 42 -2.81 -5.96 -4.56
CA ASP A 42 -2.60 -5.39 -3.22
C ASP A 42 -2.81 -6.47 -2.17
N ILE A 43 -1.84 -6.62 -1.26
CA ILE A 43 -1.87 -7.67 -0.24
C ILE A 43 -1.75 -7.03 1.12
N ASN A 44 -2.82 -7.11 1.89
CA ASN A 44 -2.89 -6.60 3.25
C ASN A 44 -3.22 -7.72 4.24
N MET A 45 -2.34 -7.89 5.22
CA MET A 45 -2.45 -8.89 6.29
C MET A 45 -2.60 -8.26 7.68
N ASP A 46 -2.95 -6.98 7.75
CA ASP A 46 -3.16 -6.29 9.01
C ASP A 46 -4.48 -6.71 9.64
N GLU A 47 -4.38 -7.39 10.78
CA GLU A 47 -5.51 -7.76 11.63
C GLU A 47 -5.02 -7.99 13.05
N ALA A 48 -5.75 -7.48 14.04
CA ALA A 48 -5.31 -7.49 15.45
C ALA A 48 -5.00 -8.89 16.01
N MET A 49 -5.68 -9.93 15.51
CA MET A 49 -5.55 -11.32 15.98
C MET A 49 -4.63 -12.19 15.10
N LEU A 50 -3.96 -11.61 14.11
CA LEU A 50 -3.10 -12.31 13.17
C LEU A 50 -1.63 -11.91 13.39
N ASP A 51 -0.72 -12.86 13.27
CA ASP A 51 0.69 -12.54 13.03
C ASP A 51 0.82 -12.04 11.58
N SER A 52 0.60 -10.73 11.39
CA SER A 52 0.59 -10.08 10.08
C SER A 52 1.88 -10.29 9.30
N LYS A 53 3.03 -10.31 9.99
CA LYS A 53 4.34 -10.50 9.37
C LYS A 53 4.48 -11.94 8.85
N ALA A 54 4.16 -12.93 9.67
CA ALA A 54 4.23 -14.33 9.26
C ALA A 54 3.23 -14.64 8.13
N ALA A 55 2.02 -14.08 8.21
CA ALA A 55 0.99 -14.24 7.18
C ALA A 55 1.40 -13.62 5.84
N MET A 56 1.96 -12.40 5.85
CA MET A 56 2.49 -11.73 4.67
C MET A 56 3.58 -12.58 4.00
N VAL A 57 4.62 -12.95 4.75
CA VAL A 57 5.72 -13.78 4.25
C VAL A 57 5.21 -15.10 3.66
N ARG A 58 4.31 -15.78 4.36
CA ARG A 58 3.73 -17.04 3.89
C ARG A 58 2.98 -16.86 2.57
N PHE A 59 2.11 -15.86 2.49
CA PHE A 59 1.27 -15.67 1.31
C PHE A 59 2.08 -15.21 0.08
N LEU A 60 3.07 -14.33 0.26
CA LEU A 60 3.95 -13.91 -0.82
C LEU A 60 4.79 -15.07 -1.39
N ASN A 61 5.31 -15.95 -0.53
CA ASN A 61 6.04 -17.13 -0.98
C ASN A 61 5.14 -18.10 -1.77
N LEU A 62 3.87 -18.23 -1.37
CA LEU A 62 2.90 -19.03 -2.11
C LEU A 62 2.56 -18.41 -3.47
N ILE A 63 2.36 -17.09 -3.52
CA ILE A 63 2.15 -16.35 -4.77
C ILE A 63 3.32 -16.54 -5.73
N ALA A 64 4.56 -16.48 -5.25
CA ALA A 64 5.75 -16.70 -6.05
C ALA A 64 5.81 -18.12 -6.66
N SER A 65 5.13 -19.09 -6.05
CA SER A 65 5.02 -20.47 -6.57
C SER A 65 3.89 -20.66 -7.59
N GLU A 66 3.04 -19.65 -7.81
CA GLU A 66 1.88 -19.70 -8.70
C GLU A 66 2.12 -18.80 -9.94
N PRO A 67 2.54 -19.36 -11.09
CA PRO A 67 2.93 -18.57 -12.26
C PRO A 67 1.84 -17.61 -12.78
N ASP A 68 0.57 -18.02 -12.66
CA ASP A 68 -0.56 -17.20 -13.08
C ASP A 68 -0.76 -15.93 -12.25
N ILE A 69 -0.23 -15.93 -11.02
CA ILE A 69 -0.28 -14.78 -10.11
C ILE A 69 1.05 -14.02 -10.16
N ALA A 70 2.17 -14.73 -10.15
CA ALA A 70 3.52 -14.16 -10.12
C ALA A 70 3.88 -13.29 -11.34
N LYS A 71 3.07 -13.33 -12.41
CA LYS A 71 3.25 -12.51 -13.62
C LYS A 71 2.89 -11.03 -13.44
N VAL A 72 2.21 -10.64 -12.36
CA VAL A 72 1.90 -9.24 -12.04
C VAL A 72 2.66 -8.76 -10.79
N PRO A 73 3.03 -7.47 -10.70
CA PRO A 73 3.65 -6.93 -9.50
C PRO A 73 2.74 -7.02 -8.27
N VAL A 74 3.39 -7.09 -7.11
CA VAL A 74 2.72 -7.09 -5.80
C VAL A 74 2.88 -5.73 -5.13
N MET A 75 1.77 -5.22 -4.60
CA MET A 75 1.73 -4.12 -3.67
C MET A 75 1.64 -4.67 -2.25
N VAL A 76 2.67 -4.44 -1.44
CA VAL A 76 2.77 -4.88 -0.05
C VAL A 76 2.11 -3.82 0.83
N ASP A 77 0.92 -4.13 1.34
CA ASP A 77 0.10 -3.22 2.14
C ASP A 77 0.15 -3.55 3.63
N SER A 78 0.64 -2.61 4.42
CA SER A 78 0.58 -2.67 5.87
C SER A 78 0.83 -1.30 6.50
N SER A 79 0.20 -1.07 7.64
CA SER A 79 0.49 0.05 8.55
C SER A 79 1.76 -0.18 9.40
N LYS A 80 2.34 -1.39 9.35
CA LYS A 80 3.50 -1.80 10.16
C LYS A 80 4.74 -1.96 9.28
N TRP A 81 5.76 -1.17 9.55
CA TRP A 81 6.99 -1.17 8.76
C TRP A 81 7.67 -2.55 8.71
N GLU A 82 7.68 -3.28 9.83
CA GLU A 82 8.29 -4.61 9.91
C GLU A 82 7.59 -5.68 9.05
N VAL A 83 6.32 -5.44 8.69
CA VAL A 83 5.56 -6.30 7.76
C VAL A 83 5.92 -5.94 6.31
N ILE A 84 6.00 -4.64 6.00
CA ILE A 84 6.43 -4.15 4.68
C ILE A 84 7.82 -4.69 4.35
N GLU A 85 8.80 -4.48 5.24
CA GLU A 85 10.18 -4.89 5.02
C GLU A 85 10.29 -6.42 4.86
N ALA A 86 9.54 -7.18 5.66
CA ALA A 86 9.49 -8.63 5.51
C ALA A 86 8.89 -9.06 4.17
N GLY A 87 7.86 -8.35 3.71
CA GLY A 87 7.25 -8.60 2.41
C GLY A 87 8.21 -8.33 1.26
N LEU A 88 8.91 -7.18 1.27
CA LEU A 88 9.92 -6.83 0.26
C LEU A 88 11.01 -7.88 0.14
N ARG A 89 11.48 -8.45 1.26
CA ARG A 89 12.48 -9.54 1.27
C ARG A 89 12.01 -10.83 0.58
N CYS A 90 10.70 -11.02 0.44
CA CYS A 90 10.14 -12.19 -0.24
C CYS A 90 9.93 -11.99 -1.74
N LEU A 91 9.91 -10.73 -2.22
CA LEU A 91 9.66 -10.44 -3.62
C LEU A 91 10.92 -10.66 -4.46
N GLN A 92 10.77 -11.35 -5.59
CA GLN A 92 11.85 -11.54 -6.57
C GLN A 92 11.89 -10.43 -7.63
N GLY A 93 10.76 -9.79 -7.89
CA GLY A 93 10.62 -8.68 -8.83
C GLY A 93 10.38 -7.35 -8.11
N LYS A 94 10.19 -6.29 -8.91
CA LYS A 94 9.88 -4.95 -8.39
C LYS A 94 8.53 -4.94 -7.68
N GLY A 95 8.56 -4.77 -6.36
CA GLY A 95 7.37 -4.56 -5.53
C GLY A 95 6.94 -3.10 -5.48
N ILE A 96 5.75 -2.88 -4.93
CA ILE A 96 5.23 -1.55 -4.58
C ILE A 96 4.96 -1.55 -3.07
N VAL A 97 5.47 -0.55 -2.36
CA VAL A 97 5.20 -0.38 -0.93
C VAL A 97 3.94 0.46 -0.74
N ASN A 98 2.96 -0.08 -0.03
CA ASN A 98 1.76 0.62 0.42
C ASN A 98 1.75 0.64 1.96
N SER A 99 2.24 1.68 2.61
CA SER A 99 2.77 2.94 2.07
C SER A 99 3.78 3.54 3.05
N ILE A 100 4.41 4.65 2.65
CA ILE A 100 5.22 5.50 3.53
C ILE A 100 4.58 6.88 3.65
N SER A 101 4.88 7.60 4.74
CA SER A 101 4.36 8.96 4.96
C SER A 101 5.25 9.73 5.93
N MET A 102 4.99 11.03 6.11
CA MET A 102 5.70 11.87 7.08
C MET A 102 5.00 11.91 8.45
N LYS A 103 4.08 10.99 8.74
CA LYS A 103 3.37 10.88 10.03
C LYS A 103 4.32 10.82 11.23
N GLU A 104 5.41 10.08 11.10
CA GLU A 104 6.44 9.92 12.14
C GLU A 104 7.62 10.89 11.96
N GLY A 105 7.44 11.91 11.13
CA GLY A 105 8.46 12.90 10.80
C GLY A 105 9.33 12.54 9.60
N GLU A 106 10.06 13.55 9.14
CA GLU A 106 10.90 13.48 7.94
C GLU A 106 12.05 12.48 8.04
N GLU A 107 12.70 12.36 9.21
CA GLU A 107 13.82 11.42 9.40
C GLU A 107 13.37 9.98 9.17
N LYS A 108 12.22 9.59 9.74
CA LYS A 108 11.67 8.24 9.58
C LYS A 108 11.24 7.98 8.14
N PHE A 109 10.62 8.96 7.50
CA PHE A 109 10.24 8.89 6.09
C PHE A 109 11.46 8.68 5.18
N ILE A 110 12.57 9.38 5.42
CA ILE A 110 13.83 9.22 4.67
C ILE A 110 14.45 7.84 4.93
N GLU A 111 14.48 7.37 6.16
CA GLU A 111 14.99 6.03 6.52
C GLU A 111 14.23 4.95 5.74
N GLN A 112 12.90 4.96 5.81
CA GLN A 112 12.03 4.02 5.12
C GLN A 112 12.18 4.11 3.60
N ALA A 113 12.25 5.32 3.04
CA ALA A 113 12.45 5.52 1.62
C ALA A 113 13.79 4.94 1.14
N ASN A 114 14.89 5.13 1.87
CA ASN A 114 16.18 4.52 1.52
C ASN A 114 16.09 2.99 1.49
N ILE A 115 15.43 2.39 2.48
CA ILE A 115 15.23 0.93 2.50
C ILE A 115 14.40 0.47 1.29
N CYS A 116 13.29 1.13 0.99
CA CYS A 116 12.49 0.81 -0.21
C CYS A 116 13.33 0.90 -1.50
N LYS A 117 14.18 1.93 -1.60
CA LYS A 117 15.07 2.15 -2.75
C LYS A 117 16.13 1.07 -2.87
N ASP A 118 16.70 0.61 -1.76
CA ASP A 118 17.68 -0.48 -1.73
C ASP A 118 17.05 -1.81 -2.21
N PHE A 119 15.76 -2.03 -1.96
CA PHE A 119 14.98 -3.12 -2.54
C PHE A 119 14.56 -2.88 -4.00
N GLY A 120 14.78 -1.69 -4.55
CA GLY A 120 14.34 -1.29 -5.89
C GLY A 120 12.82 -1.19 -6.05
N ALA A 121 12.07 -1.00 -4.95
CA ALA A 121 10.62 -0.93 -4.95
C ALA A 121 10.10 0.45 -5.40
N ALA A 122 8.89 0.50 -5.95
CA ALA A 122 8.13 1.74 -6.02
C ALA A 122 7.44 2.01 -4.67
N VAL A 123 7.07 3.26 -4.40
CA VAL A 123 6.47 3.67 -3.12
C VAL A 123 5.18 4.43 -3.33
N ILE A 124 4.14 4.03 -2.61
CA ILE A 124 2.99 4.88 -2.35
C ILE A 124 3.33 5.82 -1.20
N VAL A 125 3.09 7.11 -1.41
CA VAL A 125 3.26 8.16 -0.43
C VAL A 125 1.89 8.71 -0.06
N MET A 126 1.45 8.43 1.17
CA MET A 126 0.19 8.98 1.68
C MET A 126 0.33 10.47 1.97
N ALA A 127 -0.71 11.24 1.69
CA ALA A 127 -0.81 12.62 2.12
C ALA A 127 -1.11 12.70 3.63
N PHE A 128 -0.14 12.30 4.44
CA PHE A 128 -0.14 12.31 5.91
C PHE A 128 1.23 12.80 6.39
N ASP A 129 1.25 13.87 7.18
CA ASP A 129 2.46 14.41 7.80
C ASP A 129 2.33 14.52 9.34
N GLU A 130 3.26 15.22 9.98
CA GLU A 130 3.30 15.40 11.44
C GLU A 130 2.05 16.12 12.00
N ALA A 131 1.31 16.84 11.16
CA ALA A 131 0.08 17.54 11.53
C ALA A 131 -1.20 16.72 11.27
N GLY A 132 -1.10 15.53 10.66
CA GLY A 132 -2.21 14.63 10.42
C GLY A 132 -2.47 14.33 8.94
N GLN A 133 -3.64 13.73 8.68
CA GLN A 133 -4.10 13.42 7.32
C GLN A 133 -4.53 14.68 6.57
N ALA A 134 -4.19 14.78 5.29
CA ALA A 134 -4.68 15.85 4.42
C ALA A 134 -6.10 15.58 3.94
N ASP A 135 -7.03 16.37 4.44
CA ASP A 135 -8.46 16.37 4.11
C ASP A 135 -8.81 17.39 3.01
N THR A 136 -8.14 18.54 2.98
CA THR A 136 -8.34 19.60 1.97
C THR A 136 -7.34 19.53 0.82
N ARG A 137 -7.73 20.03 -0.37
CA ARG A 137 -6.84 20.14 -1.55
C ARG A 137 -5.49 20.79 -1.23
N THR A 138 -5.51 21.92 -0.52
CA THR A 138 -4.29 22.67 -0.16
C THR A 138 -3.31 21.79 0.63
N ARG A 139 -3.82 21.05 1.63
CA ARG A 139 -3.00 20.15 2.44
C ARG A 139 -2.49 18.96 1.62
N LYS A 140 -3.32 18.39 0.74
CA LYS A 140 -2.92 17.28 -0.13
C LYS A 140 -1.73 17.69 -1.02
N VAL A 141 -1.84 18.84 -1.70
CA VAL A 141 -0.78 19.37 -2.57
C VAL A 141 0.49 19.73 -1.78
N GLU A 142 0.34 20.35 -0.60
CA GLU A 142 1.46 20.73 0.26
C GLU A 142 2.31 19.50 0.65
N ILE A 143 1.65 18.47 1.19
CA ILE A 143 2.31 17.25 1.67
C ILE A 143 2.97 16.51 0.50
N CYS A 144 2.24 16.28 -0.60
CA CYS A 144 2.78 15.58 -1.77
C CYS A 144 3.98 16.33 -2.37
N ARG A 145 3.93 17.67 -2.45
CA ARG A 145 5.05 18.48 -2.95
C ARG A 145 6.27 18.41 -2.02
N ARG A 146 6.07 18.46 -0.70
CA ARG A 146 7.16 18.30 0.29
C ARG A 146 7.79 16.92 0.16
N ALA A 147 6.99 15.86 0.12
CA ALA A 147 7.46 14.49 -0.02
C ALA A 147 8.21 14.28 -1.35
N TYR A 148 7.70 14.81 -2.46
CA TYR A 148 8.38 14.75 -3.76
C TYR A 148 9.80 15.32 -3.69
N ARG A 149 9.97 16.50 -3.09
CA ARG A 149 11.27 17.14 -2.95
C ARG A 149 12.20 16.32 -2.05
N ILE A 150 11.71 15.79 -0.93
CA ILE A 150 12.52 14.93 -0.06
C ILE A 150 12.98 13.68 -0.82
N LEU A 151 12.07 12.98 -1.49
CA LEU A 151 12.37 11.75 -2.21
C LEU A 151 13.35 11.99 -3.37
N THR A 152 13.13 13.03 -4.18
CA THR A 152 13.96 13.28 -5.37
C THR A 152 15.27 13.99 -5.06
N GLU A 153 15.26 14.98 -4.15
CA GLU A 153 16.45 15.82 -3.87
C GLU A 153 17.34 15.23 -2.76
N LYS A 154 16.77 14.53 -1.76
CA LYS A 154 17.54 14.00 -0.60
C LYS A 154 17.80 12.49 -0.69
N VAL A 155 16.79 11.70 -1.05
CA VAL A 155 16.91 10.23 -1.17
C VAL A 155 17.42 9.83 -2.57
N GLY A 156 17.13 10.65 -3.59
CA GLY A 156 17.46 10.36 -4.98
C GLY A 156 16.61 9.22 -5.56
N TYR A 157 15.31 9.21 -5.24
CA TYR A 157 14.32 8.34 -5.88
C TYR A 157 14.05 8.78 -7.32
N ASP A 158 13.81 7.82 -8.20
CA ASP A 158 13.29 8.12 -9.54
C ASP A 158 11.82 8.59 -9.42
N PRO A 159 11.44 9.73 -10.01
CA PRO A 159 10.07 10.24 -9.94
C PRO A 159 9.00 9.24 -10.45
N GLN A 160 9.38 8.35 -11.37
CA GLN A 160 8.48 7.34 -11.95
C GLN A 160 8.11 6.24 -10.94
N ASP A 161 8.84 6.12 -9.84
CA ASP A 161 8.62 5.15 -8.78
C ASP A 161 7.87 5.72 -7.57
N ILE A 162 7.46 6.98 -7.65
CA ILE A 162 6.70 7.67 -6.62
C ILE A 162 5.23 7.72 -7.04
N ILE A 163 4.36 7.09 -6.26
CA ILE A 163 2.91 7.12 -6.43
C ILE A 163 2.34 7.93 -5.27
N PHE A 164 1.68 9.06 -5.54
CA PHE A 164 1.01 9.81 -4.49
C PHE A 164 -0.39 9.26 -4.26
N ASP A 165 -0.76 9.09 -2.99
CA ASP A 165 -2.13 8.90 -2.55
C ASP A 165 -2.59 10.14 -1.77
N PRO A 166 -3.35 11.05 -2.43
CA PRO A 166 -3.93 12.22 -1.77
C PRO A 166 -5.05 11.90 -0.77
N ASN A 167 -5.29 10.66 -0.38
CA ASN A 167 -6.38 10.16 0.47
C ASN A 167 -7.77 10.31 -0.16
N ILE A 168 -8.36 9.18 -0.55
CA ILE A 168 -9.78 9.08 -0.89
C ILE A 168 -10.57 8.85 0.41
N PHE A 169 -11.40 9.82 0.79
CA PHE A 169 -12.28 9.71 1.97
C PHE A 169 -13.74 9.43 1.59
N ALA A 170 -14.49 8.87 2.53
CA ALA A 170 -15.92 8.68 2.39
C ALA A 170 -16.65 10.03 2.34
N ILE A 171 -17.56 10.16 1.37
CA ILE A 171 -18.53 11.27 1.25
C ILE A 171 -19.93 10.78 1.63
N ALA A 172 -20.90 11.70 1.69
CA ALA A 172 -22.28 11.39 2.09
C ALA A 172 -22.39 10.73 3.49
N THR A 173 -21.51 11.12 4.40
CA THR A 173 -21.45 10.61 5.78
C THR A 173 -22.49 11.24 6.72
N GLY A 174 -23.18 12.29 6.27
CA GLY A 174 -24.05 13.13 7.11
C GLY A 174 -23.30 14.25 7.85
N ILE A 175 -22.00 14.43 7.59
CA ILE A 175 -21.16 15.50 8.14
C ILE A 175 -20.84 16.50 7.01
N GLU A 176 -21.15 17.78 7.21
CA GLU A 176 -21.07 18.80 6.15
C GLU A 176 -19.63 19.02 5.66
N GLU A 177 -18.67 18.95 6.58
CA GLU A 177 -17.24 19.08 6.32
C GLU A 177 -16.72 18.02 5.33
N HIS A 178 -17.41 16.88 5.19
CA HIS A 178 -16.98 15.78 4.31
C HIS A 178 -17.48 15.93 2.87
N ASN A 179 -18.37 16.90 2.59
CA ASN A 179 -19.00 17.03 1.28
C ASN A 179 -18.01 17.27 0.14
N ASN A 180 -16.88 17.92 0.45
CA ASN A 180 -15.91 18.34 -0.57
C ASN A 180 -14.78 17.33 -0.79
N TYR A 181 -14.65 16.27 0.01
CA TYR A 181 -13.49 15.38 0.00
C TYR A 181 -13.18 14.74 -1.36
N ALA A 182 -14.19 14.38 -2.14
CA ALA A 182 -13.99 13.83 -3.48
C ALA A 182 -13.46 14.89 -4.47
N LEU A 183 -13.95 16.13 -4.36
CA LEU A 183 -13.46 17.24 -5.20
C LEU A 183 -12.04 17.64 -4.79
N ASP A 184 -11.78 17.71 -3.49
CA ASP A 184 -10.45 17.97 -2.94
C ASP A 184 -9.41 16.95 -3.41
N PHE A 185 -9.80 15.68 -3.58
CA PHE A 185 -8.94 14.64 -4.16
C PHE A 185 -8.69 14.84 -5.66
N ILE A 186 -9.74 15.14 -6.45
CA ILE A 186 -9.63 15.30 -7.91
C ILE A 186 -8.81 16.53 -8.29
N GLU A 187 -8.88 17.61 -7.51
CA GLU A 187 -8.18 18.86 -7.78
C GLU A 187 -6.74 18.95 -7.23
N ALA A 188 -6.30 17.96 -6.46
CA ALA A 188 -4.96 17.89 -5.87
C ALA A 188 -3.92 17.37 -6.86
#